data_AF-A0A438FMB0-F1
#
_entry.id   AF-A0A438FMB0-F1
#
_cell.length_a   1.000
_cell.length_b   1.000
_cell.length_c   1.000
_cell.angle_alpha   90.00
_cell.angle_beta   90.00
_cell.angle_gamma   90.00
#
_symmetry.space_group_name_H-M   'P 1'
#
loop_
_entity.id
_entity.type
_entity.pdbx_description
1 polymer ?
#
loop_
_entity_poly.entity_id
_entity_poly.type
_entity_poly.pdbx_seq_one_letter_code
_entity_poly.pdbx_strand_id
1 'polypeptide(L)' 'MASNPKICEAFNAMQVLGIPERAVKPALKKLLDLYDGNWELIEAENYRALADAIFEYEEAKGYNSGGVGWVGWRLT' A
#
# COMPACT_ATOMS: atom_id res chain seq x y z
N MET A 1 8.15 16.16 -12.37
CA MET A 1 7.57 15.09 -11.52
C MET A 1 8.24 15.22 -10.17
N ALA A 2 7.49 15.58 -9.12
CA ALA A 2 8.08 15.87 -7.81
C ALA A 2 8.70 14.59 -7.23
N SER A 3 10.02 14.53 -7.24
CA SER A 3 10.83 13.49 -6.60
C SER A 3 10.74 13.62 -5.09
N ASN A 4 9.59 13.33 -4.48
CA ASN A 4 9.48 13.26 -3.04
C ASN A 4 10.15 11.96 -2.57
N PRO A 5 11.24 12.00 -1.79
CA PRO A 5 11.97 10.81 -1.34
C PRO A 5 11.05 9.82 -0.62
N LYS A 6 10.03 10.33 0.08
CA LYS A 6 9.00 9.54 0.77
C LYS A 6 8.24 8.56 -0.13
N ILE A 7 7.98 8.96 -1.37
CA ILE A 7 7.31 8.08 -2.34
C ILE A 7 8.24 6.91 -2.71
N CYS A 8 9.53 7.18 -2.92
CA CYS A 8 10.51 6.13 -3.17
C CYS A 8 10.67 5.20 -1.97
N GLU A 9 10.69 5.72 -0.74
CA GLU A 9 10.77 4.90 0.47
C GLU A 9 9.53 4.03 0.65
N ALA A 10 8.34 4.59 0.45
CA ALA A 10 7.09 3.84 0.44
C ALA A 10 7.10 2.71 -0.61
N PHE A 11 7.57 2.98 -1.83
CA PHE A 11 7.71 1.95 -2.85
C PHE A 11 8.74 0.89 -2.48
N ASN A 12 9.90 1.28 -1.92
CA ASN A 12 10.94 0.35 -1.51
C ASN A 12 10.45 -0.56 -0.38
N ALA A 13 9.79 -0.01 0.63
CA ALA A 13 9.18 -0.77 1.73
C ALA A 13 8.16 -1.79 1.21
N MET A 14 7.32 -1.40 0.25
CA MET A 14 6.33 -2.29 -0.35
C MET A 14 6.95 -3.32 -1.31
N GLN A 15 8.02 -2.98 -2.01
CA GLN A 15 8.79 -3.94 -2.82
C GLN A 15 9.42 -5.04 -1.95
N VAL A 16 9.90 -4.70 -0.75
CA VAL A 16 10.41 -5.70 0.22
C VAL A 16 9.31 -6.69 0.63
N LEU A 17 8.06 -6.24 0.66
CA LEU A 17 6.88 -7.09 0.91
C LEU A 17 6.39 -7.83 -0.36
N GLY A 18 7.01 -7.63 -1.51
CA GLY A 18 6.60 -8.23 -2.79
C GLY A 18 5.41 -7.55 -3.46
N ILE A 19 5.05 -6.33 -3.03
CA ILE A 19 3.88 -5.62 -3.52
C ILE A 19 4.28 -4.72 -4.70
N PRO A 20 3.57 -4.80 -5.86
CA PRO A 20 3.90 -4.00 -7.03
C PRO A 20 3.44 -2.55 -6.88
N GLU A 21 4.23 -1.61 -7.42
CA GLU A 21 3.98 -0.16 -7.36
C GLU A 21 2.59 0.25 -7.90
N ARG A 22 2.01 -0.55 -8.79
CA ARG A 22 0.66 -0.33 -9.35
C ARG A 22 -0.44 -0.34 -8.28
N ALA A 23 -0.27 -1.10 -7.20
CA ALA A 23 -1.20 -1.17 -6.08
C ALA A 23 -0.85 -0.13 -5.00
N VAL A 24 0.44 0.17 -4.85
CA VAL A 24 0.94 1.18 -3.91
C VAL A 24 0.45 2.59 -4.28
N LYS A 25 0.49 2.97 -5.56
CA LYS A 25 0.03 4.31 -6.04
C LYS A 25 -1.40 4.67 -5.60
N PRO A 26 -2.44 3.85 -5.88
CA PRO A 26 -3.80 4.17 -5.50
C PRO A 26 -4.02 4.13 -3.97
N ALA A 27 -3.37 3.20 -3.25
CA ALA A 27 -3.46 3.12 -1.80
C ALA A 27 -2.82 4.34 -1.12
N LEU A 28 -1.62 4.73 -1.56
CA LEU A 28 -0.93 5.91 -1.07
C LEU A 28 -1.76 7.18 -1.31
N LYS A 29 -2.40 7.30 -2.48
CA LYS A 29 -3.30 8.43 -2.75
C LYS A 29 -4.47 8.47 -1.77
N LYS A 30 -5.06 7.33 -1.41
CA LYS A 30 -6.15 7.24 -0.43
C LYS A 30 -5.70 7.64 0.97
N LEU A 31 -4.53 7.18 1.39
CA LEU A 31 -3.95 7.56 2.67
C LEU A 31 -3.65 9.05 2.76
N LEU A 32 -3.09 9.63 1.70
CA LEU A 32 -2.86 11.07 1.67
C LEU A 32 -4.17 11.86 1.68
N ASP A 33 -5.24 11.35 1.11
CA ASP A 33 -6.56 11.97 1.19
C ASP A 33 -7.13 11.90 2.62
N LEU A 34 -7.01 10.74 3.28
CA LEU A 34 -7.46 10.52 4.66
C LEU A 34 -6.71 11.36 5.69
N TYR A 35 -5.40 11.50 5.50
CA TYR A 35 -4.53 12.24 6.40
C TYR A 35 -4.26 13.68 5.95
N ASP A 36 -5.00 14.19 4.96
CA ASP A 36 -4.86 15.56 4.43
C ASP A 36 -3.41 15.90 4.00
N GLY A 37 -2.72 14.92 3.42
CA GLY A 37 -1.33 15.04 2.98
C GLY A 37 -0.30 14.86 4.10
N ASN A 38 -0.70 14.43 5.30
CA ASN A 38 0.21 14.22 6.42
C ASN A 38 0.98 12.90 6.30
N TRP A 39 2.23 13.00 5.85
CA TRP A 39 3.16 11.88 5.72
C TRP A 39 3.70 11.37 7.06
N GLU A 40 3.75 12.21 8.09
CA GLU A 40 4.32 11.82 9.39
C GLU A 40 3.53 10.67 10.01
N LEU A 41 2.21 10.62 9.81
CA LEU A 41 1.37 9.52 10.26
C LEU A 41 1.63 8.21 9.48
N ILE A 42 1.93 8.32 8.19
CA ILE A 42 2.22 7.18 7.32
C ILE A 42 3.61 6.60 7.64
N GLU A 43 4.59 7.47 7.91
CA GLU A 43 5.96 7.10 8.26
C GLU A 43 6.09 6.62 9.71
N ALA A 44 5.32 7.18 10.65
CA ALA A 44 5.36 6.83 12.07
C ALA A 44 5.06 5.35 12.33
N GLU A 45 4.25 4.72 11.48
CA GLU A 45 3.93 3.29 11.57
C GLU A 45 4.68 2.43 10.54
N ASN A 46 5.84 2.89 10.04
CA ASN A 46 6.67 2.12 9.10
C ASN A 46 5.90 1.68 7.84
N TYR A 47 5.07 2.56 7.27
CA TYR A 47 4.22 2.29 6.11
C TYR A 47 3.20 1.15 6.31
N ARG A 48 2.90 0.76 7.55
CA ARG A 48 1.91 -0.27 7.85
C ARG A 48 0.50 0.13 7.42
N ALA A 49 0.13 1.41 7.61
CA ALA A 49 -1.10 1.98 7.08
C ALA A 49 -1.17 1.88 5.54
N LEU A 50 -0.03 1.99 4.87
CA LEU A 50 0.08 1.79 3.41
C LEU A 50 -0.16 0.34 3.01
N ALA A 51 0.39 -0.63 3.74
CA ALA A 51 0.08 -2.04 3.51
C ALA A 51 -1.43 -2.34 3.70
N ASP A 52 -2.05 -1.78 4.75
CA ASP A 52 -3.47 -1.97 5.05
C ASP A 52 -4.36 -1.40 3.93
N ALA A 53 -4.08 -0.17 3.49
CA ALA A 53 -4.78 0.45 2.36
C ALA A 53 -4.57 -0.31 1.03
N ILE A 54 -3.43 -0.98 0.85
CA ILE A 54 -3.18 -1.84 -0.31
C ILE A 54 -4.05 -3.10 -0.23
N PHE A 55 -4.15 -3.72 0.95
CA PHE A 55 -5.03 -4.87 1.16
C PHE A 55 -6.49 -4.51 0.87
N GLU A 56 -6.98 -3.39 1.39
CA GLU A 56 -8.34 -2.92 1.13
C GLU A 56 -8.56 -2.64 -0.37
N TYR A 57 -7.59 -2.02 -1.05
CA TYR A 57 -7.67 -1.75 -2.49
C TYR A 57 -7.68 -3.03 -3.35
N GLU A 58 -6.83 -4.01 -3.03
CA GLU A 58 -6.77 -5.30 -3.73
C GLU A 58 -8.00 -6.16 -3.42
N GLU A 59 -8.50 -6.15 -2.18
CA GLU A 59 -9.74 -6.83 -1.79
C GLU A 59 -10.96 -6.23 -2.51
N ALA A 60 -11.08 -4.90 -2.55
CA ALA A 60 -12.13 -4.22 -3.30
C ALA A 60 -12.08 -4.53 -4.80
N LYS A 61 -10.87 -4.73 -5.36
CA LYS A 61 -10.70 -5.16 -6.76
C LYS A 61 -10.99 -6.65 -6.97
N GLY A 62 -10.66 -7.51 -6.02
CA GLY A 62 -10.92 -8.95 -6.05
C GLY A 62 -12.39 -9.31 -5.78
N TYR A 63 -13.13 -8.48 -5.06
CA TYR A 63 -14.55 -8.72 -4.77
C TYR A 63 -15.44 -8.61 -6.02
N ASN A 64 -15.07 -7.80 -7.01
CA ASN A 64 -15.85 -7.65 -8.26
C ASN A 64 -15.51 -8.70 -9.33
N SER A 65 -14.54 -9.59 -9.09
CA SER A 65 -14.27 -10.71 -9.99
C SER A 65 -13.74 -11.89 -9.19
N GLY A 66 -14.61 -12.87 -8.97
CA GLY A 66 -14.45 -13.97 -8.03
C GLY A 66 -13.02 -14.50 -7.86
N GLY A 67 -12.57 -14.49 -6.61
CA GLY A 67 -11.66 -15.46 -6.02
C GLY A 67 -10.25 -15.52 -6.60
N VAL A 68 -9.29 -14.94 -5.87
CA VAL A 68 -8.16 -15.69 -5.31
C VAL A 68 -7.60 -14.89 -4.13
N GLY A 69 -8.02 -15.26 -2.92
CA GLY A 69 -7.32 -14.82 -1.72
C GLY A 69 -5.90 -15.39 -1.78
N TRP A 70 -4.90 -14.52 -1.59
CA TRP A 70 -3.50 -14.90 -1.47
C TRP A 70 -3.30 -15.65 -0.14
N VAL A 71 -3.78 -16.89 -0.05
CA VAL A 71 -3.37 -17.85 0.97
C VAL A 71 -1.94 -18.31 0.63
N GLY A 72 -0.97 -17.43 0.84
CA GLY A 72 0.44 -17.67 0.54
C GLY A 72 1.45 -17.23 1.60
N TRP A 73 1.03 -16.55 2.66
CA TRP A 73 1.92 -16.06 3.73
C TRP A 73 1.69 -16.75 5.09
N ARG A 74 1.44 -18.05 5.08
CA ARG A 74 1.49 -18.88 6.31
C ARG A 74 2.51 -20.00 6.12
N LEU A 75 3.70 -19.76 6.69
CA LEU A 75 4.66 -20.74 7.22
C LEU A 75 4.61 -22.16 6.62
N THR A 76 5.51 -22.49 5.70
CA THR A 76 6.50 -23.56 5.88
C THR A 76 7.63 -23.45 4.86
#